data_AF-A0A8T4TI36-F1
#
_entry.id   AF-A0A8T4TI36-F1
#
_cell.length_a   1.000
_cell.length_b   1.000
_cell.length_c   1.000
_cell.angle_alpha   90.00
_cell.angle_beta   90.00
_cell.angle_gamma   90.00
#
_symmetry.space_group_name_H-M   'P 1'
#
loop_
_entity.id
_entity.type
_entity.pdbx_description
1 polymer ?
#
loop_
_entity_poly.entity_id
_entity_poly.type
_entity_poly.pdbx_seq_one_letter_code
_entity_poly.pdbx_strand_id
1 'polypeptide(L)'
;MVFEGEVIPGVTNLTSFVPIIALGIILGLYELILIHRDENFRGSHWLGHGFHSVFFMFIALFFVFNTEYFLNITGLAEKGWPFISNPWAVRVVIGLILNIKMHVTSAVIKGGLRGSMTGGMAEHWTHTTIVSVLVILAPLYWPILATFLPEWAGGTTSNAG
;
A
#
# COMPACT_ATOMS: atom_id res chain seq x y z
N MET A 1 -22.28 6.13 -22.01
CA MET A 1 -21.09 6.79 -22.58
C MET A 1 -20.22 5.66 -23.10
N VAL A 2 -20.12 5.54 -24.43
CA VAL A 2 -19.38 4.46 -25.09
C VAL A 2 -17.95 4.97 -25.23
N PHE A 3 -17.00 4.37 -24.50
CA PHE A 3 -15.58 4.60 -24.72
C PHE A 3 -15.16 3.69 -25.88
N GLU A 4 -15.28 4.20 -27.10
CA GLU A 4 -14.76 3.52 -28.28
C GLU A 4 -13.22 3.56 -28.23
N GLY A 5 -12.59 2.42 -27.94
CA GLY A 5 -11.21 2.15 -28.34
C GLY A 5 -10.07 2.57 -27.40
N GLU A 6 -10.30 3.34 -26.33
CA GLU A 6 -9.24 3.62 -25.35
C GLU A 6 -9.18 2.53 -24.27
N VAL A 7 -8.07 1.78 -24.25
CA VAL A 7 -7.74 0.90 -23.13
C VAL A 7 -7.48 1.79 -21.92
N ILE A 8 -8.44 1.89 -21.01
CA ILE A 8 -8.24 2.59 -19.74
C ILE A 8 -7.11 1.84 -19.01
N PRO A 9 -5.95 2.48 -18.75
CA PRO A 9 -4.87 1.84 -18.02
C PRO A 9 -5.37 1.46 -16.61
N GLY A 10 -5.27 0.17 -16.27
CA GLY A 10 -5.81 -0.40 -15.04
C GLY A 10 -6.13 -1.88 -15.18
N VAL A 11 -6.86 -2.43 -14.20
CA VAL A 11 -7.31 -3.85 -14.02
C VAL A 11 -7.87 -4.50 -15.29
N THR A 12 -7.04 -4.78 -16.28
CA THR A 12 -7.44 -5.30 -17.59
C THR A 12 -6.77 -6.64 -17.90
N ASN A 13 -5.68 -6.96 -17.18
CA ASN A 13 -4.92 -8.19 -17.31
C ASN A 13 -4.23 -8.59 -16.00
N LEU A 14 -3.86 -9.87 -15.88
CA LEU A 14 -3.15 -10.41 -14.71
C LEU A 14 -1.85 -9.67 -14.38
N THR A 15 -1.17 -9.13 -15.40
CA THR A 15 0.06 -8.35 -15.26
C THR A 15 -0.14 -7.06 -14.47
N SER A 16 -1.35 -6.48 -14.46
CA SER A 16 -1.71 -5.32 -13.63
C SER A 16 -1.71 -5.62 -12.13
N PHE A 17 -1.80 -6.90 -11.73
CA PHE A 17 -1.77 -7.31 -10.32
C PHE A 17 -0.38 -7.65 -9.80
N VAL A 18 0.58 -7.92 -10.69
CA VAL A 18 1.94 -8.32 -10.32
C VAL A 18 2.63 -7.30 -9.40
N PRO A 19 2.64 -5.97 -9.69
CA PRO A 19 3.19 -4.98 -8.76
C PRO A 19 2.56 -5.04 -7.38
N ILE A 20 1.24 -5.21 -7.33
CA ILE A 20 0.46 -5.23 -6.08
C ILE A 20 0.85 -6.47 -5.26
N ILE A 21 0.96 -7.63 -5.92
CA ILE A 21 1.30 -8.88 -5.26
C ILE A 21 2.73 -8.86 -4.75
N ALA A 22 3.68 -8.52 -5.63
CA ALA A 22 5.10 -8.50 -5.30
C ALA A 22 5.41 -7.48 -4.19
N LEU A 23 4.92 -6.24 -4.32
CA LEU A 23 5.13 -5.22 -3.29
C LEU A 23 4.34 -5.50 -2.02
N GLY A 24 3.14 -6.08 -2.11
CA GLY A 24 2.38 -6.49 -0.95
C GLY A 24 3.09 -7.58 -0.14
N ILE A 25 3.79 -8.50 -0.80
CA ILE A 25 4.63 -9.49 -0.12
C ILE A 25 5.85 -8.80 0.51
N ILE A 26 6.60 -8.00 -0.26
CA ILE A 26 7.84 -7.36 0.21
C ILE A 26 7.58 -6.43 1.39
N LEU A 27 6.67 -5.47 1.22
CA LEU A 27 6.33 -4.51 2.27
C LEU A 27 5.60 -5.19 3.43
N GLY A 28 4.89 -6.29 3.17
CA GLY A 28 4.14 -7.02 4.19
C GLY A 28 5.04 -7.84 5.10
N LEU A 29 6.07 -8.47 4.53
CA LEU A 29 7.13 -9.10 5.31
C LEU A 29 7.90 -8.06 6.12
N TYR A 30 8.22 -6.91 5.53
CA TYR A 30 8.88 -5.82 6.23
C TYR A 30 8.05 -5.34 7.44
N GLU A 31 6.76 -5.09 7.25
CA GLU A 31 5.86 -4.67 8.32
C GLU A 31 5.69 -5.76 9.39
N LEU A 32 5.57 -7.03 8.97
CA LEU A 32 5.47 -8.15 9.89
C LEU A 32 6.70 -8.26 10.80
N ILE A 33 7.91 -8.05 10.25
CA ILE A 33 9.17 -8.02 11.03
C ILE A 33 9.17 -6.86 12.02
N LEU A 34 8.69 -5.68 11.62
CA LEU A 34 8.63 -4.50 12.49
C LEU A 34 7.65 -4.69 13.64
N ILE A 35 6.43 -5.15 13.37
CA ILE A 35 5.40 -5.45 14.38
C ILE A 35 5.90 -6.54 15.33
N HIS A 36 6.56 -7.57 14.79
CA HIS A 36 7.14 -8.63 15.58
C HIS A 36 8.20 -8.13 16.58
N ARG A 37 9.07 -7.22 16.14
CA ARG A 37 10.04 -6.53 17.00
C ARG A 37 9.34 -5.66 18.05
N ASP A 38 8.29 -4.96 17.65
CA ASP A 38 7.57 -4.00 18.47
C ASP A 38 6.79 -4.64 19.63
N GLU A 39 6.16 -5.79 19.37
CA GLU A 39 5.39 -6.53 20.36
C GLU A 39 6.24 -7.46 21.24
N ASN A 40 7.58 -7.40 21.13
CA ASN A 40 8.54 -8.15 21.95
C ASN A 40 8.15 -9.63 22.14
N PHE A 41 7.64 -10.29 21.09
CA PHE A 41 7.26 -11.71 21.11
C PHE A 41 6.19 -12.10 22.15
N ARG A 42 5.40 -11.14 22.66
CA ARG A 42 4.40 -11.44 23.71
C ARG A 42 3.15 -12.11 23.12
N GLY A 43 3.25 -13.42 22.86
CA GLY A 43 2.13 -14.29 22.46
C GLY A 43 1.91 -14.37 20.95
N SER A 44 0.78 -14.94 20.51
CA SER A 44 0.39 -15.06 19.09
C SER A 44 -0.32 -13.82 18.54
N HIS A 45 -0.54 -12.81 19.39
CA HIS A 45 -1.32 -11.63 19.05
C HIS A 45 -0.69 -10.79 17.91
N TRP A 46 0.64 -10.67 17.91
CA TRP A 46 1.39 -9.93 16.87
C TRP A 46 1.17 -10.50 15.47
N LEU A 47 0.91 -11.81 15.33
CA LEU A 47 0.60 -12.41 14.03
C LEU A 47 -0.74 -11.92 13.51
N GLY A 48 -1.77 -11.90 14.37
CA GLY A 48 -3.09 -11.38 13.99
C GLY A 48 -3.03 -9.91 13.58
N HIS A 49 -2.28 -9.11 14.33
CA HIS A 49 -2.03 -7.71 14.00
C HIS A 49 -1.26 -7.55 12.68
N GLY A 50 -0.18 -8.32 12.50
CA GLY A 50 0.61 -8.33 11.27
C GLY A 50 -0.21 -8.71 10.04
N PHE A 51 -0.99 -9.81 10.10
CA PHE A 51 -1.86 -10.21 9.00
C PHE A 51 -2.90 -9.14 8.65
N HIS A 52 -3.46 -8.47 9.65
CA HIS A 52 -4.41 -7.38 9.45
C HIS A 52 -3.75 -6.20 8.72
N SER A 53 -2.57 -5.76 9.16
CA SER A 53 -1.82 -4.68 8.51
C SER A 53 -1.42 -5.04 7.08
N VAL A 54 -0.93 -6.26 6.86
CA VAL A 54 -0.60 -6.77 5.52
C VAL A 54 -1.82 -6.73 4.60
N PHE A 55 -2.98 -7.21 5.07
CA PHE A 55 -4.21 -7.18 4.29
C PHE A 55 -4.62 -5.76 3.85
N PHE A 56 -4.60 -4.78 4.76
CA PHE A 56 -4.92 -3.39 4.42
C PHE A 56 -3.91 -2.77 3.46
N MET A 57 -2.65 -3.17 3.56
CA MET A 57 -1.62 -2.71 2.64
C MET A 57 -1.81 -3.27 1.22
N PHE A 58 -2.23 -4.53 1.05
CA PHE A 58 -2.63 -5.05 -0.27
C PHE A 58 -3.79 -4.25 -0.88
N ILE A 59 -4.79 -3.92 -0.07
CA ILE A 59 -5.91 -3.06 -0.50
C ILE A 59 -5.40 -1.69 -0.92
N ALA A 60 -4.54 -1.05 -0.12
CA ALA A 60 -4.00 0.26 -0.43
C ALA A 60 -3.16 0.25 -1.72
N LEU A 61 -2.28 -0.73 -1.90
CA LEU A 61 -1.51 -0.91 -3.14
C LEU A 61 -2.43 -1.10 -4.35
N PHE A 62 -3.50 -1.89 -4.21
CA PHE A 62 -4.49 -2.03 -5.26
C PHE A 62 -5.10 -0.68 -5.68
N PHE A 63 -5.49 0.16 -4.72
CA PHE A 63 -6.00 1.50 -5.04
C PHE A 63 -4.92 2.44 -5.62
N VAL A 64 -3.69 2.37 -5.14
CA VAL A 64 -2.58 3.22 -5.62
C VAL A 64 -2.21 2.90 -7.07
N PHE A 65 -2.09 1.62 -7.42
CA PHE A 65 -1.78 1.20 -8.79
C PHE A 65 -2.94 1.40 -9.77
N ASN A 66 -4.19 1.45 -9.27
CA ASN A 66 -5.38 1.60 -10.10
C ASN A 66 -6.06 2.97 -9.93
N THR A 67 -5.35 3.98 -9.42
CA THR A 67 -5.95 5.29 -9.12
C THR A 67 -6.60 5.94 -10.35
N GLU A 68 -5.94 5.87 -11.51
CA GLU A 68 -6.46 6.44 -12.76
C GLU A 68 -7.75 5.74 -13.22
N TYR A 69 -7.76 4.41 -13.15
CA TYR A 69 -8.97 3.63 -13.38
C TYR A 69 -10.13 4.08 -12.48
N PHE A 70 -9.88 4.28 -11.18
CA PHE A 70 -10.91 4.75 -10.25
C PHE A 70 -11.38 6.17 -10.54
N LEU A 71 -10.48 7.07 -10.92
CA LEU A 71 -10.84 8.45 -11.28
C LEU A 71 -11.71 8.50 -12.54
N ASN A 72 -11.44 7.63 -13.51
CA ASN A 72 -12.20 7.55 -14.75
C ASN A 72 -13.59 6.94 -14.53
N ILE A 73 -13.70 5.79 -13.85
CA ILE A 73 -15.01 5.14 -13.63
C ILE A 73 -15.96 5.95 -12.74
N THR A 74 -15.40 6.76 -11.83
CA THR A 74 -16.20 7.65 -10.96
C THR A 74 -16.53 8.99 -11.62
N GLY A 75 -15.99 9.27 -12.81
CA GLY A 75 -16.09 10.57 -13.48
C GLY A 75 -15.42 11.71 -12.71
N LEU A 76 -14.59 11.40 -11.71
CA LEU A 76 -13.90 12.39 -10.90
C LEU A 76 -12.71 13.01 -11.65
N ALA A 77 -12.14 12.31 -12.62
CA ALA A 77 -11.10 12.85 -13.51
C ALA A 77 -11.59 14.12 -14.25
N GLU A 78 -12.82 14.08 -14.77
CA GLU A 78 -13.37 15.11 -15.66
C GLU A 78 -13.89 16.36 -14.92
N LYS A 79 -14.12 16.26 -13.60
CA LYS A 79 -14.67 17.38 -12.80
C LYS A 79 -13.70 18.54 -12.62
N GLY A 80 -12.41 18.37 -12.93
CA GLY A 80 -11.40 19.43 -12.84
C GLY A 80 -11.14 19.93 -11.41
N TRP A 81 -11.45 19.13 -10.38
CA TRP A 81 -11.23 19.50 -8.99
C TRP A 81 -9.76 19.26 -8.62
N PRO A 82 -8.98 20.27 -8.23
CA PRO A 82 -7.52 20.15 -8.09
C PRO A 82 -7.03 19.01 -7.18
N PHE A 83 -7.79 18.70 -6.13
CA PHE A 83 -7.44 17.65 -5.16
C PHE A 83 -8.04 16.28 -5.48
N ILE A 84 -9.16 16.23 -6.19
CA ILE A 84 -9.91 14.99 -6.41
C ILE A 84 -9.63 14.43 -7.80
N SER A 85 -9.39 15.27 -8.80
CA SER A 85 -9.03 14.87 -10.16
C SER A 85 -7.53 14.58 -10.32
N ASN A 86 -6.71 14.83 -9.29
CA ASN A 86 -5.27 14.58 -9.33
C ASN A 86 -4.94 13.17 -8.77
N PRO A 87 -4.39 12.25 -9.57
CA PRO A 87 -4.03 10.91 -9.12
C PRO A 87 -3.09 10.89 -7.91
N TRP A 88 -2.15 11.83 -7.83
CA TRP A 88 -1.21 11.90 -6.71
C TRP A 88 -1.89 12.31 -5.40
N ALA A 89 -2.82 13.25 -5.46
CA ALA A 89 -3.57 13.65 -4.27
C ALA A 89 -4.41 12.48 -3.74
N VAL A 90 -5.05 11.70 -4.62
CA VAL A 90 -5.80 10.51 -4.23
C VAL A 90 -4.90 9.43 -3.64
N ARG A 91 -3.72 9.17 -4.23
CA ARG A 91 -2.72 8.24 -3.67
C ARG A 91 -2.28 8.64 -2.27
N VAL A 92 -2.02 9.94 -2.04
CA VAL A 92 -1.67 10.46 -0.71
C VAL A 92 -2.82 10.24 0.27
N VAL A 93 -4.07 10.49 -0.11
CA VAL A 93 -5.24 10.23 0.75
C VAL A 93 -5.35 8.74 1.10
N ILE A 94 -5.15 7.84 0.14
CA ILE A 94 -5.13 6.39 0.38
C ILE A 94 -4.02 6.02 1.38
N GLY A 95 -2.81 6.54 1.20
CA GLY A 95 -1.70 6.29 2.12
C GLY A 95 -1.93 6.84 3.53
N LEU A 96 -2.58 8.00 3.66
CA LEU A 96 -3.00 8.55 4.96
C LEU A 96 -4.04 7.65 5.63
N ILE A 97 -5.03 7.16 4.89
CA ILE A 97 -6.03 6.21 5.41
C ILE A 97 -5.35 4.93 5.89
N LEU A 98 -4.41 4.38 5.09
CA LEU A 98 -3.63 3.21 5.47
C LEU A 98 -2.86 3.45 6.77
N ASN A 99 -2.13 4.56 6.88
CA ASN A 99 -1.36 4.91 8.08
C ASN A 99 -2.26 4.97 9.32
N ILE A 100 -3.39 5.68 9.21
CA ILE A 100 -4.37 5.79 10.31
C ILE A 100 -4.92 4.42 10.67
N LYS A 101 -5.26 3.57 9.69
CA LYS A 101 -5.81 2.23 9.95
C LYS A 101 -4.80 1.35 10.70
N MET A 102 -3.55 1.30 10.24
CA MET A 102 -2.49 0.51 10.88
C MET A 102 -2.19 1.05 12.30
N HIS A 103 -2.22 2.36 12.48
CA HIS A 103 -2.03 2.98 13.79
C HIS A 103 -3.18 2.69 14.76
N VAL A 104 -4.43 2.83 14.33
CA VAL A 104 -5.60 2.58 15.19
C VAL A 104 -5.65 1.13 15.64
N THR A 105 -5.36 0.18 14.75
CA THR A 105 -5.28 -1.24 15.11
C THR A 105 -4.21 -1.48 16.18
N SER A 106 -3.05 -0.85 16.05
CA SER A 106 -1.98 -0.88 17.07
C SER A 106 -2.41 -0.30 18.43
N ALA A 107 -3.22 0.77 18.42
CA ALA A 107 -3.64 1.49 19.64
C ALA A 107 -4.78 0.78 20.40
N VAL A 108 -5.72 0.16 19.70
CA VAL A 108 -6.87 -0.55 20.30
C VAL A 108 -6.42 -1.80 21.08
N ILE A 109 -5.38 -2.46 20.58
CA ILE A 109 -4.87 -3.72 21.11
C ILE A 109 -4.16 -3.55 22.48
N LYS A 110 -3.54 -2.40 22.73
CA LYS A 110 -2.80 -2.16 23.99
C LYS A 110 -3.69 -1.80 25.19
N GLY A 111 -5.02 -1.81 25.05
CA GLY A 111 -5.96 -1.55 26.13
C GLY A 111 -6.09 -0.06 26.47
N GLY A 112 -7.33 0.45 26.41
CA GLY A 112 -7.66 1.87 26.43
C GLY A 112 -6.96 2.75 27.47
N LEU A 113 -6.70 4.00 27.08
CA LEU A 113 -6.29 5.16 27.90
C LEU A 113 -5.13 5.01 28.92
N ARG A 114 -4.58 3.83 29.18
CA ARG A 114 -3.53 3.61 30.21
C ARG A 114 -2.22 3.01 29.69
N GLY A 115 -2.17 2.53 28.44
CA GLY A 115 -0.94 1.97 27.84
C GLY A 115 -0.09 2.95 27.02
N SER A 116 -0.53 4.20 26.81
CA SER A 116 0.00 5.07 25.73
C SER A 116 0.95 6.19 26.18
N MET A 117 1.15 6.44 27.49
CA MET A 117 1.76 7.71 27.92
C MET A 117 3.23 7.67 28.38
N THR A 118 3.93 6.52 28.38
CA THR A 118 5.29 6.48 28.97
C THR A 118 6.40 5.80 28.16
N GLY A 119 6.16 5.32 26.93
CA GLY A 119 7.26 4.89 26.07
C GLY A 119 6.81 4.41 24.69
N GLY A 120 7.37 4.97 23.62
CA GLY A 120 7.26 4.40 22.27
C GLY A 120 6.26 5.04 21.30
N MET A 121 5.56 6.13 21.67
CA MET A 121 4.57 6.75 20.76
C MET A 121 5.17 7.25 19.44
N ALA A 122 6.40 7.78 19.44
CA ALA A 122 7.08 8.20 18.21
C ALA A 122 7.62 7.03 17.39
N GLU A 123 8.05 5.94 18.04
CA GLU A 123 8.61 4.77 17.38
C GLU A 123 7.54 3.95 16.64
N HIS A 124 6.33 3.90 17.19
CA HIS A 124 5.20 3.23 16.55
C HIS A 124 4.67 3.97 15.32
N TRP A 125 4.70 5.31 15.31
CA TRP A 125 4.25 6.08 14.14
C TRP A 125 5.25 6.06 12.99
N THR A 126 6.54 5.90 13.32
CA THR A 126 7.60 6.01 12.32
C THR A 126 7.50 4.89 11.30
N HIS A 127 7.31 3.64 11.73
CA HIS A 127 7.27 2.51 10.80
C HIS A 127 5.99 2.48 9.94
N THR A 128 4.81 2.72 10.52
CA THR A 128 3.55 2.79 9.75
C THR A 128 3.54 3.94 8.76
N THR A 129 4.19 5.06 9.11
CA THR A 129 4.40 6.20 8.21
C THR A 129 5.37 5.85 7.07
N ILE A 130 6.49 5.19 7.37
CA ILE A 130 7.43 4.71 6.34
C ILE A 130 6.72 3.77 5.37
N VAL A 131 5.98 2.77 5.87
CA VAL A 131 5.24 1.83 5.00
C VAL A 131 4.21 2.57 4.16
N SER A 132 3.49 3.54 4.73
CA SER A 132 2.49 4.31 3.98
C SER A 132 3.13 5.19 2.89
N VAL A 133 4.28 5.79 3.16
CA VAL A 133 5.06 6.52 2.15
C VAL A 133 5.54 5.59 1.04
N LEU A 134 6.06 4.40 1.39
CA LEU A 134 6.46 3.39 0.41
C LEU A 134 5.25 2.98 -0.45
N VAL A 135 4.09 2.73 0.13
CA VAL A 135 2.87 2.41 -0.62
C VAL A 135 2.49 3.55 -1.58
N ILE A 136 2.53 4.82 -1.16
CA ILE A 136 2.24 5.98 -2.03
C ILE A 136 3.21 6.04 -3.21
N LEU A 137 4.50 5.82 -2.94
CA LEU A 137 5.58 5.92 -3.93
C LEU A 137 5.74 4.65 -4.77
N ALA A 138 4.99 3.59 -4.49
CA ALA A 138 5.08 2.30 -5.17
C ALA A 138 5.09 2.37 -6.71
N PRO A 139 4.26 3.19 -7.36
CA PRO A 139 4.31 3.33 -8.82
C PRO A 139 5.63 3.90 -9.36
N LEU A 140 6.38 4.67 -8.56
CA LEU A 140 7.65 5.28 -8.99
C LEU A 140 8.80 4.29 -8.95
N TYR A 141 8.88 3.49 -7.89
CA TYR A 141 10.01 2.57 -7.71
C TYR A 141 9.71 1.16 -8.23
N TRP A 142 8.45 0.81 -8.51
CA TRP A 142 8.13 -0.49 -9.13
C TRP A 142 8.88 -0.75 -10.45
N PRO A 143 8.96 0.20 -11.42
CA PRO A 143 9.72 -0.02 -12.65
C PRO A 143 11.19 -0.35 -12.41
N ILE A 144 11.78 0.20 -11.34
CA ILE A 144 13.16 -0.08 -10.94
C ILE A 144 13.26 -1.48 -10.33
N LEU A 145 12.32 -1.87 -9.46
CA LEU A 145 12.33 -3.21 -8.88
C LEU A 145 12.09 -4.30 -9.94
N ALA A 146 11.22 -4.02 -10.92
CA ALA A 146 10.92 -4.93 -12.01
C ALA A 146 12.18 -5.34 -12.79
N THR A 147 13.20 -4.48 -12.92
CA THR A 147 14.42 -4.85 -13.66
C THR A 147 15.24 -5.95 -12.98
N PHE A 148 15.00 -6.23 -11.70
CA PHE A 148 15.70 -7.26 -10.92
C PHE A 148 14.88 -8.52 -10.70
N LEU A 149 13.62 -8.54 -11.15
CA LEU A 149 12.71 -9.65 -10.96
C LEU A 149 12.73 -10.58 -12.18
N PRO A 150 12.45 -11.88 -12.02
CA PRO A 150 12.20 -12.76 -13.14
C PRO A 150 10.89 -12.39 -13.86
N GLU A 151 10.75 -12.78 -15.13
CA GLU A 151 9.60 -12.43 -15.98
C GLU A 151 8.25 -12.80 -15.34
N TRP A 152 8.15 -13.99 -14.73
CA TRP A 152 6.93 -14.44 -14.05
C TRP A 152 6.54 -13.57 -12.83
N ALA A 153 7.49 -12.80 -12.28
CA ALA A 153 7.29 -11.87 -11.17
C ALA A 153 7.18 -10.41 -11.66
N GLY A 154 6.99 -10.17 -12.95
CA GLY A 154 6.84 -8.84 -13.54
C GLY A 154 8.16 -8.23 -14.04
N GLY A 155 9.20 -9.04 -14.13
CA GLY A 155 10.46 -8.63 -14.72
C GLY A 155 10.35 -8.35 -16.21
N THR A 156 11.07 -7.32 -16.67
CA THR A 156 11.24 -7.11 -18.11
C THR A 156 12.28 -8.11 -18.61
N THR A 157 11.98 -8.83 -19.69
CA THR A 157 12.98 -9.64 -20.39
C THR A 157 14.13 -8.74 -20.84
N SER A 158 15.26 -8.80 -20.11
CA SER A 158 16.51 -8.36 -20.71
C SER A 158 16.75 -9.30 -21.87
N ASN A 159 16.70 -8.78 -23.11
CA ASN A 159 17.10 -9.51 -24.29
C ASN A 159 18.41 -10.23 -23.97
N ALA A 160 18.34 -11.56 -23.88
CA ALA A 160 19.52 -12.41 -23.82
C ALA A 160 20.24 -12.21 -25.16
N GLY A 161 21.27 -11.37 -25.14
CA GLY A 161 22.32 -11.37 -26.14
C GLY A 161 23.21 -12.58 -25.96
#